data_AF-A0A9W8JB21-F1
#
_entry.id   AF-A0A9W8JB21-F1
#
_cell.length_a   1.000
_cell.length_b   1.000
_cell.length_c   1.000
_cell.angle_alpha   90.00
_cell.angle_beta   90.00
_cell.angle_gamma   90.00
#
_symmetry.space_group_name_H-M   'P 1'
#
loop_
_entity.id
_entity.type
_entity.pdbx_description
1 polymer ?
#
loop_
_entity_poly.entity_id
_entity_poly.type
_entity_poly.pdbx_seq_one_letter_code
_entity_poly.pdbx_strand_id
1 'polypeptide(L)' 'MALKRSSLTIAGSGIATIGQLTLQTVAAIENADIVCYVLNDPTAKAFIRKRNPNVYDLYQLYDDGKNRMET' A
#
# COMPACT_ATOMS: atom_id res chain seq x y z
N MET A 1 -16.20 -20.59 14.99
CA MET A 1 -15.21 -19.73 14.30
C MET A 1 -15.92 -19.01 13.17
N ALA A 2 -15.90 -17.68 13.12
CA ALA A 2 -16.42 -16.95 11.97
C ALA A 2 -15.50 -17.20 10.76
N LEU A 3 -16.06 -17.48 9.58
CA LEU A 3 -15.27 -17.53 8.33
C LEU A 3 -14.62 -16.15 8.11
N LYS A 4 -13.29 -16.05 8.25
CA LYS A 4 -12.54 -14.86 7.80
C LYS A 4 -12.59 -14.89 6.27
N ARG A 5 -13.55 -14.19 5.66
CA ARG A 5 -13.62 -14.05 4.20
C ARG A 5 -12.40 -13.26 3.73
N SER A 6 -11.62 -13.83 2.82
CA SER A 6 -10.57 -13.09 2.13
C SER A 6 -11.19 -11.89 1.43
N SER A 7 -10.56 -10.73 1.56
CA SER A 7 -11.02 -9.48 0.95
C SER A 7 -9.84 -8.71 0.38
N LEU A 8 -10.14 -7.83 -0.58
CA LEU A 8 -9.18 -6.88 -1.13
C LEU A 8 -9.78 -5.48 -0.99
N THR A 9 -9.01 -4.57 -0.41
CA THR A 9 -9.36 -3.14 -0.32
C THR A 9 -8.30 -2.33 -1.04
N ILE A 10 -8.74 -1.55 -2.02
CA ILE A 10 -7.87 -0.60 -2.74
C ILE A 10 -8.19 0.80 -2.21
N ALA A 11 -7.16 1.52 -1.77
CA ALA A 11 -7.28 2.86 -1.21
C ALA A 11 -6.18 3.78 -1.77
N GLY A 12 -6.47 5.08 -1.82
CA GLY A 12 -5.53 6.09 -2.30
C GLY A 12 -4.74 6.75 -1.16
N SER A 13 -3.51 7.19 -1.46
CA SER A 13 -2.69 8.01 -0.56
C SER A 13 -2.96 9.52 -0.64
N GLY A 14 -3.65 9.95 -1.70
CA GLY A 14 -3.62 11.36 -2.11
C GLY A 14 -2.28 11.73 -2.78
N ILE A 15 -2.13 13.02 -3.10
CA ILE A 15 -0.96 13.61 -3.75
C ILE A 15 0.02 14.19 -2.72
N ALA A 16 -0.49 14.85 -1.67
CA ALA A 16 0.33 15.54 -0.67
C ALA A 16 0.76 14.62 0.48
N THR A 17 1.40 13.49 0.15
CA THR A 17 2.02 12.56 1.12
C THR A 17 1.01 12.14 2.22
N ILE A 18 1.41 12.14 3.49
CA ILE A 18 0.63 11.70 4.65
C ILE A 18 -0.57 12.61 4.90
N GLY A 19 -0.49 13.90 4.54
CA GLY A 19 -1.51 14.89 4.87
C GLY A 19 -2.85 14.64 4.18
N GLN A 20 -2.89 13.83 3.12
CA GLN A 20 -4.10 13.46 2.39
C GLN A 20 -4.54 12.01 2.60
N LEU A 21 -3.83 11.24 3.44
CA LEU A 21 -4.31 9.93 3.84
C LEU A 21 -5.58 10.10 4.66
N THR A 22 -6.66 9.46 4.19
CA THR A 22 -7.90 9.40 4.97
C THR A 22 -7.71 8.51 6.19
N LEU A 23 -8.47 8.76 7.26
CA LEU A 23 -8.45 7.89 8.45
C LEU A 23 -8.84 6.45 8.09
N GLN A 24 -9.74 6.27 7.12
CA GLN A 24 -10.12 4.96 6.60
C GLN A 24 -8.95 4.25 5.91
N THR A 25 -8.15 4.96 5.12
CA THR A 25 -6.94 4.40 4.49
C THR A 25 -5.93 3.96 5.55
N VAL A 26 -5.71 4.79 6.57
CA VAL A 26 -4.79 4.46 7.68
C VAL A 26 -5.27 3.22 8.42
N ALA A 27 -6.56 3.15 8.78
CA ALA A 27 -7.14 1.98 9.42
C ALA A 27 -7.04 0.72 8.54
N ALA A 28 -7.23 0.84 7.23
CA ALA A 28 -7.06 -0.27 6.30
C ALA A 28 -5.62 -0.79 6.28
N ILE A 29 -4.61 0.10 6.29
CA ILE A 29 -3.19 -0.27 6.36
C ILE A 29 -2.88 -1.00 7.67
N GLU A 30 -3.36 -0.49 8.81
CA GLU A 30 -3.06 -1.04 10.14
C GLU A 30 -3.73 -2.41 10.38
N ASN A 31 -4.88 -2.68 9.77
CA ASN A 31 -5.64 -3.92 9.98
C ASN A 31 -5.44 -4.98 8.88
N ALA A 32 -4.72 -4.67 7.80
CA ALA A 32 -4.49 -5.61 6.71
C ALA A 32 -3.48 -6.71 7.10
N ASP A 33 -3.74 -7.94 6.63
CA ASP A 33 -2.78 -9.05 6.80
C ASP A 33 -1.52 -8.83 5.92
N ILE A 34 -1.67 -8.21 4.74
CA ILE A 34 -0.59 -7.82 3.81
C ILE A 34 -0.94 -6.44 3.22
N VAL A 35 0.04 -5.53 3.15
CA VAL A 35 -0.12 -4.22 2.50
C VAL A 35 0.77 -4.13 1.25
N CYS A 36 0.16 -4.10 0.08
CA CYS A 36 0.84 -3.79 -1.18
C CYS A 36 0.68 -2.29 -1.49
N TYR A 37 1.75 -1.59 -1.86
CA TYR A 37 1.68 -0.18 -2.24
C TYR A 37 2.56 0.15 -3.43
N VAL A 38 2.21 1.19 -4.20
CA VAL A 38 3.04 1.81 -5.22
C VAL A 38 3.07 3.32 -4.96
N LEU A 39 4.21 3.83 -4.50
CA LEU A 39 4.38 5.24 -4.14
C LEU A 39 5.76 5.72 -4.58
N ASN A 40 5.88 7.01 -4.92
CA ASN A 40 7.16 7.65 -5.23
C ASN A 40 7.78 8.38 -4.03
N ASP A 41 6.97 8.79 -3.05
CA ASP A 41 7.43 9.53 -1.87
C ASP A 41 7.99 8.62 -0.75
N PRO A 42 9.27 8.74 -0.39
CA PRO A 42 9.88 7.92 0.66
C PRO A 42 9.24 8.14 2.05
N THR A 43 8.69 9.33 2.32
CA THR A 43 8.07 9.64 3.62
C THR A 43 6.79 8.83 3.82
N ALA A 44 5.93 8.78 2.80
CA ALA A 44 4.75 7.93 2.81
C ALA A 44 5.11 6.44 2.90
N LYS A 45 6.17 5.97 2.21
CA LYS A 45 6.64 4.57 2.33
C LYS A 45 7.04 4.23 3.77
N ALA A 46 7.82 5.11 4.41
CA ALA A 46 8.23 4.93 5.81
C ALA A 46 7.03 4.94 6.76
N PHE A 47 6.05 5.80 6.50
CA PHE A 47 4.81 5.88 7.29
C PHE A 47 3.99 4.59 7.23
N ILE A 48 3.89 3.95 6.05
CA ILE A 48 3.23 2.65 5.87
C ILE A 48 4.01 1.55 6.58
N ARG A 49 5.34 1.47 6.37
CA ARG A 49 6.22 0.46 7.00
C ARG A 49 6.18 0.50 8.52
N LYS A 50 5.97 1.67 9.12
CA LYS A 50 5.82 1.82 10.57
C LYS A 50 4.49 1.25 11.11
N ARG A 51 3.46 1.15 10.27
CA ARG A 51 2.10 0.75 10.66
C ARG A 51 1.77 -0.70 10.38
N ASN A 52 2.40 -1.29 9.37
CA ASN A 52 2.23 -2.69 9.06
C ASN A 52 3.60 -3.33 8.79
N PRO A 53 3.98 -4.39 9.52
CA PRO A 53 5.25 -5.07 9.32
C PRO A 53 5.28 -5.91 8.02
N ASN A 54 4.11 -6.26 7.47
CA ASN A 54 3.99 -7.12 6.30
C ASN A 54 3.60 -6.32 5.06
N VAL A 55 4.62 -5.72 4.42
CA VAL A 55 4.45 -4.82 3.28
C VAL A 55 5.18 -5.31 2.02
N TYR A 56 4.63 -4.95 0.86
CA TYR A 56 5.25 -5.19 -0.44
C TYR A 56 5.23 -3.90 -1.29
N ASP A 57 6.40 -3.45 -1.74
CA ASP A 57 6.54 -2.28 -2.61
C ASP A 57 6.41 -2.71 -4.08
N LEU A 58 5.25 -2.47 -4.66
CA LEU A 58 4.93 -2.85 -6.04
C LEU A 58 5.77 -2.08 -7.07
N TYR A 59 6.43 -0.98 -6.68
CA TYR A 59 7.34 -0.27 -7.59
C TYR A 59 8.51 -1.17 -8.05
N GLN A 60 8.88 -2.17 -7.25
CA GLN A 60 9.95 -3.12 -7.56
C GLN A 60 9.64 -4.06 -8.74
N LEU A 61 8.39 -4.10 -9.21
CA LEU A 61 7.97 -4.90 -10.36
C LEU A 61 8.29 -4.22 -11.70
N TYR A 62 8.50 -2.90 -11.68
CA TYR A 62 8.96 -2.14 -12.83
C TYR A 62 10.45 -2.38 -13.10
N ASP A 63 10.82 -2.34 -14.37
CA ASP A 63 12.20 -2.41 -14.81
C ASP A 63 12.39 -1.58 -16.09
N ASP A 64 13.63 -1.20 -16.38
CA ASP A 64 13.96 -0.43 -17.57
C ASP A 64 13.69 -1.25 -18.83
N GLY A 65 12.94 -0.67 -19.77
CA GLY A 65 12.56 -1.34 -21.02
C GLY A 65 11.47 -2.41 -20.89
N LYS A 66 10.99 -2.72 -19.68
CA LYS A 66 9.89 -3.68 -19.46
C LYS A 66 8.52 -3.04 -19.77
N ASN A 67 7.66 -3.77 -20.48
CA ASN A 67 6.29 -3.31 -20.75
C ASN A 67 5.48 -3.27 -19.44
N ARG A 68 4.76 -2.18 -19.18
CA ARG A 68 3.92 -2.01 -17.97
C ARG A 68 2.81 -3.06 -17.85
N MET A 69 2.33 -3.61 -18.96
CA MET A 69 1.33 -4.69 -18.93
C MET A 69 1.91 -6.04 -18.49
N GLU A 70 3.25 -6.15 -18.43
CA GLU A 70 4.00 -7.34 -18.03
C GLU A 70 4.72 -7.16 -16.69
N THR A 71 4.51 -6.03 -16.00
CA THR A 71 5.10 -5.75 -14.68
C THR A 71 4.45 -6.53 -13.57
#